data_AF-A0A290S9Z1-F1
#
_entry.id   AF-A0A290S9Z1-F1
#
_cell.length_a   1.000
_cell.length_b   1.000
_cell.length_c   1.000
_cell.angle_alpha   90.00
_cell.angle_beta   90.00
_cell.angle_gamma   90.00
#
_symmetry.space_group_name_H-M   'P 1'
#
loop_
_entity.id
_entity.type
_entity.pdbx_description
1 polymer ?
#
loop_
_entity_poly.entity_id
_entity_poly.type
_entity_poly.pdbx_seq_one_letter_code
_entity_poly.pdbx_strand_id
1 'polypeptide(L)'
;MARKRGIRSPLGNAVGAQDAIESGQKSNIESLAKQLKAEITGSKLSLMDVLQTHLGISNVGESVSWKLKSGKIAQFVPITLSYQQVKELTSVTFEVNGRDQSGLTKESLQDLDSLCIQQYYPAIGRRVNGVIDLLDGSRRRARFLLEAGKINSFKILVTDDDISSGDAKALAKQLQVSKEHNLREIGMRCQLESQLYEKKYNKKLTQSELAEEMGLSQAKVSKALTAASIDSAIIELFPDISLLSHSDYKVLNTVQKTLGENVNEFIKDIESNIININSELVQDDYKEAVLKIVTDAIKTYKPKPTEQAIVTPLANFSKKNTYARKRVKGRKFAYEFSQLTKEVQDTLDQAIAKVLQDSL
;
A
#
# COMPACT_ATOMS: atom_id res chain seq x y z
N MET A 1 40.14 29.26 -65.29
CA MET A 1 39.04 28.38 -64.83
C MET A 1 39.50 27.59 -63.62
N ALA A 2 39.06 27.92 -62.40
CA ALA A 2 39.43 27.20 -61.17
C ALA A 2 38.17 26.54 -60.58
N ARG A 3 38.16 25.20 -60.51
CA ARG A 3 37.09 24.40 -59.90
C ARG A 3 37.15 24.53 -58.37
N LYS A 4 36.04 24.97 -57.75
CA LYS A 4 35.81 24.93 -56.30
C LYS A 4 35.87 23.46 -55.82
N ARG A 5 36.81 23.15 -54.91
CA ARG A 5 36.83 21.88 -54.16
C ARG A 5 35.69 21.88 -53.14
N GLY A 6 34.76 20.94 -53.27
CA GLY A 6 33.71 20.69 -52.29
C GLY A 6 34.30 20.20 -50.96
N ILE A 7 33.73 20.71 -49.86
CA ILE A 7 34.05 20.32 -48.49
C ILE A 7 33.63 18.84 -48.32
N ARG A 8 34.61 17.93 -48.32
CA ARG A 8 34.39 16.55 -47.88
C ARG A 8 34.39 16.53 -46.35
N SER A 9 33.23 16.24 -45.77
CA SER A 9 33.12 15.88 -44.35
C SER A 9 34.01 14.65 -44.08
N PRO A 10 34.88 14.66 -43.06
CA PRO A 10 35.91 13.64 -42.85
C PRO A 10 35.37 12.27 -42.41
N LEU A 11 34.06 12.11 -42.22
CA LEU A 11 33.43 10.90 -41.67
C LEU A 11 32.59 10.10 -42.68
N GLY A 12 32.56 10.51 -43.95
CA GLY A 12 31.52 10.06 -44.88
C GLY A 12 31.47 8.57 -45.23
N ASN A 13 32.49 7.74 -44.93
CA ASN A 13 32.57 6.35 -45.43
C ASN A 13 33.33 5.35 -44.51
N ALA A 14 33.44 5.58 -43.20
CA ALA A 14 34.07 4.59 -42.29
C ALA A 14 33.01 3.70 -41.61
N VAL A 15 33.30 2.40 -41.46
CA VAL A 15 32.43 1.45 -40.73
C VAL A 15 32.28 1.96 -39.28
N GLY A 16 31.06 2.22 -38.84
CA GLY A 16 30.76 2.80 -37.52
C GLY A 16 30.76 4.33 -37.46
N ALA A 17 31.03 5.05 -38.56
CA ALA A 17 30.90 6.51 -38.59
C ALA A 17 29.46 6.98 -38.44
N GLN A 18 28.51 6.22 -38.99
CA GLN A 18 27.07 6.45 -38.82
C GLN A 18 26.67 6.28 -37.34
N ASP A 19 27.13 5.20 -36.71
CA ASP A 19 26.86 4.89 -35.30
C ASP A 19 27.49 5.94 -34.35
N ALA A 20 28.67 6.45 -34.69
CA ALA A 20 29.33 7.51 -33.94
C ALA A 20 28.59 8.86 -34.07
N ILE A 21 28.05 9.16 -35.26
CA ILE A 21 27.23 10.36 -35.50
C ILE A 21 25.91 10.24 -34.74
N GLU A 22 25.23 9.10 -34.80
CA GLU A 22 23.98 8.85 -34.07
C GLU A 22 24.19 8.92 -32.55
N SER A 23 25.26 8.32 -32.04
CA SER A 23 25.62 8.39 -30.61
C SER A 23 25.92 9.82 -30.16
N GLY A 24 26.64 10.60 -30.98
CA GLY A 24 26.91 12.01 -30.73
C GLY A 24 25.64 12.87 -30.74
N GLN A 25 24.73 12.63 -31.68
CA GLN A 25 23.43 13.30 -31.75
C GLN A 25 22.57 12.98 -30.54
N LYS A 26 22.52 11.71 -30.13
CA LYS A 26 21.79 11.27 -28.93
C LYS A 26 22.29 11.97 -27.67
N SER A 27 23.61 12.00 -27.46
CA SER A 27 24.23 12.67 -26.32
C SER A 27 23.92 14.17 -26.29
N ASN A 28 23.93 14.83 -27.47
CA ASN A 28 23.62 16.24 -27.58
C ASN A 28 22.13 16.53 -27.26
N ILE A 29 21.21 15.70 -27.74
CA ILE A 29 19.78 15.81 -27.43
C ILE A 29 19.54 15.65 -25.92
N GLU A 30 20.20 14.69 -25.28
CA GLU A 30 20.09 14.48 -23.83
C GLU A 30 20.62 15.68 -23.02
N SER A 31 21.70 16.31 -23.50
CA SER A 31 22.24 17.53 -22.89
C SER A 31 21.28 18.72 -23.02
N LEU A 32 20.74 18.94 -24.22
CA LEU A 32 19.77 20.01 -24.48
C LEU A 32 18.49 19.82 -23.66
N ALA A 33 18.00 18.59 -23.50
CA ALA A 33 16.84 18.31 -22.67
C ALA A 33 17.09 18.63 -21.18
N LYS A 34 18.29 18.33 -20.66
CA LYS A 34 18.68 18.68 -19.28
C LYS A 34 18.76 20.19 -19.07
N GLN A 35 19.36 20.90 -20.03
CA GLN A 35 19.48 22.37 -19.98
C GLN A 35 18.10 23.03 -20.05
N LEU A 36 17.26 22.61 -21.00
CA LEU A 36 15.90 23.11 -21.15
C LEU A 36 15.10 22.94 -19.85
N LYS A 37 15.21 21.77 -19.20
CA LYS A 37 14.57 21.51 -17.91
C LYS A 37 15.07 22.44 -16.80
N ALA A 38 16.37 22.68 -16.72
CA ALA A 38 16.97 23.55 -15.70
C ALA A 38 16.49 25.00 -15.86
N GLU A 39 16.53 25.52 -17.09
CA GLU A 39 16.11 26.89 -17.40
C GLU A 39 14.60 27.09 -17.14
N ILE A 40 13.76 26.12 -17.51
CA ILE A 40 12.33 26.21 -17.25
C ILE A 40 12.03 26.23 -15.75
N THR A 41 12.72 25.41 -14.96
CA THR A 41 12.57 25.36 -13.49
C THR A 41 12.96 26.68 -12.83
N GLY A 42 13.90 27.44 -13.41
CA GLY A 42 14.30 28.77 -12.96
C GLY A 42 13.43 29.93 -13.50
N SER A 43 12.49 29.64 -14.39
CA SER A 43 11.65 30.63 -15.08
C SER A 43 10.18 30.53 -14.64
N LYS A 44 9.36 31.50 -15.08
CA LYS A 44 7.88 31.43 -14.98
C LYS A 44 7.23 30.78 -16.21
N LEU A 45 8.01 30.28 -17.15
CA LEU A 45 7.51 29.74 -18.41
C LEU A 45 7.03 28.30 -18.24
N SER A 46 5.95 27.95 -18.95
CA SER A 46 5.49 26.57 -19.05
C SER A 46 6.34 25.79 -20.05
N LEU A 47 6.83 24.61 -19.65
CA LEU A 47 7.50 23.69 -20.58
C LEU A 47 6.62 23.38 -21.80
N MET A 48 5.30 23.26 -21.59
CA MET A 48 4.37 22.96 -22.66
C MET A 48 4.31 24.09 -23.70
N ASP A 49 4.31 25.34 -23.25
CA ASP A 49 4.30 26.50 -24.14
C ASP A 49 5.59 26.57 -24.97
N VAL A 50 6.73 26.24 -24.37
CA VAL A 50 8.02 26.20 -25.06
C VAL A 50 8.06 25.09 -26.10
N LEU A 51 7.59 23.88 -25.75
CA LEU A 51 7.51 22.76 -26.70
C LEU A 51 6.53 23.05 -27.85
N GLN A 52 5.40 23.70 -27.56
CA GLN A 52 4.42 24.09 -28.58
C GLN A 52 4.98 25.19 -29.50
N THR A 53 5.56 26.24 -28.93
CA THR A 53 6.04 27.42 -29.69
C THR A 53 7.25 27.10 -30.55
N HIS A 54 8.22 26.34 -30.02
CA HIS A 54 9.50 26.16 -30.68
C HIS A 54 9.67 24.82 -31.40
N LEU A 55 8.95 23.79 -30.99
CA LEU A 55 9.06 22.46 -31.60
C LEU A 55 7.79 22.05 -32.35
N GLY A 56 6.75 22.89 -32.36
CA GLY A 56 5.46 22.57 -33.00
C GLY A 56 4.79 21.35 -32.39
N ILE A 57 5.19 20.96 -31.17
CA ILE A 57 4.62 19.81 -30.46
C ILE A 57 3.34 20.28 -29.80
N SER A 58 2.25 20.22 -30.56
CA SER A 58 0.89 20.42 -30.06
C SER A 58 0.15 19.09 -30.09
N ASN A 59 0.54 18.16 -29.21
CA ASN A 59 -0.37 17.15 -28.69
C ASN A 59 0.25 16.41 -27.50
N VAL A 60 -0.18 16.78 -26.30
CA VAL A 60 -0.43 15.81 -25.25
C VAL A 60 -1.84 16.17 -24.85
N GLY A 61 -2.84 15.35 -25.24
CA GLY A 61 -4.32 15.52 -25.20
C GLY A 61 -5.00 16.83 -24.73
N GLU A 62 -6.28 17.00 -25.00
CA GLU A 62 -7.00 18.16 -24.48
C GLU A 62 -6.94 18.21 -22.94
N SER A 63 -6.50 19.35 -22.40
CA SER A 63 -6.53 19.58 -20.96
C SER A 63 -7.98 19.66 -20.50
N VAL A 64 -8.28 19.08 -19.36
CA VAL A 64 -9.64 19.03 -18.82
C VAL A 64 -9.69 19.85 -17.55
N SER A 65 -10.68 20.74 -17.44
CA SER A 65 -10.93 21.49 -16.22
C SER A 65 -12.07 20.85 -15.43
N TRP A 66 -11.81 20.50 -14.17
CA TRP A 66 -12.83 19.95 -13.28
C TRP A 66 -13.13 20.91 -12.13
N LYS A 67 -14.43 21.06 -11.84
CA LYS A 67 -14.90 21.76 -10.65
C LYS A 67 -14.84 20.81 -9.46
N LEU A 68 -14.03 21.16 -8.47
CA LEU A 68 -13.86 20.42 -7.22
C LEU A 68 -15.06 20.61 -6.28
N LYS A 69 -15.16 19.78 -5.24
CA LYS A 69 -16.25 19.86 -4.23
C LYS A 69 -16.29 21.23 -3.55
N SER A 70 -15.14 21.84 -3.31
CA SER A 70 -15.01 23.21 -2.79
C SER A 70 -15.47 24.31 -3.76
N GLY A 71 -15.75 23.98 -5.02
CA GLY A 71 -16.12 24.92 -6.08
C GLY A 71 -14.92 25.51 -6.83
N LYS A 72 -13.69 25.29 -6.37
CA LYS A 72 -12.47 25.61 -7.12
C LYS A 72 -12.42 24.83 -8.44
N ILE A 73 -11.80 25.41 -9.46
CA ILE A 73 -11.55 24.73 -10.74
C ILE A 73 -10.08 24.32 -10.76
N ALA A 74 -9.81 23.06 -11.08
CA ALA A 74 -8.47 22.55 -11.29
C ALA A 74 -8.31 22.07 -12.74
N GLN A 75 -7.20 22.45 -13.36
CA GLN A 75 -6.84 22.08 -14.71
C GLN A 75 -5.95 20.83 -14.69
N PHE A 76 -6.33 19.84 -15.50
CA PHE A 76 -5.61 18.59 -15.66
C PHE A 76 -5.01 18.53 -17.05
N VAL A 77 -3.69 18.42 -17.11
CA VAL A 77 -2.91 18.33 -18.34
C VAL A 77 -2.51 16.87 -18.53
N PRO A 78 -2.75 16.28 -19.70
CA PRO A 78 -2.29 14.93 -19.98
C PRO A 78 -0.77 14.90 -20.15
N ILE A 79 -0.15 13.87 -19.61
CA ILE A 79 1.25 13.53 -19.78
C ILE A 79 1.37 12.02 -20.03
N THR A 80 2.50 11.62 -20.58
CA THR A 80 2.83 10.22 -20.80
C THR A 80 4.14 9.90 -20.08
N LEU A 81 4.13 8.84 -19.28
CA LEU A 81 5.26 8.43 -18.44
C LEU A 81 5.83 7.09 -18.92
N SER A 82 7.15 6.97 -18.92
CA SER A 82 7.86 5.70 -19.07
C SER A 82 7.72 4.81 -17.82
N TYR A 83 8.10 3.54 -17.93
CA TYR A 83 8.16 2.62 -16.80
C TYR A 83 8.88 3.20 -15.58
N GLN A 84 10.08 3.72 -15.79
CA GLN A 84 10.89 4.27 -14.71
C GLN A 84 10.23 5.50 -14.06
N GLN A 85 9.66 6.38 -14.88
CA GLN A 85 8.93 7.54 -14.38
C GLN A 85 7.68 7.17 -13.59
N VAL A 86 6.92 6.15 -14.00
CA VAL A 86 5.78 5.68 -13.19
C VAL A 86 6.29 5.14 -11.85
N LYS A 87 7.36 4.35 -11.86
CA LYS A 87 7.93 3.78 -10.65
C LYS A 87 8.42 4.84 -9.65
N GLU A 88 9.09 5.88 -10.14
CA GLU A 88 9.76 6.90 -9.31
C GLU A 88 8.88 8.11 -8.98
N LEU A 89 8.05 8.54 -9.94
CA LEU A 89 7.34 9.82 -9.87
C LEU A 89 5.87 9.68 -9.53
N THR A 90 5.39 8.46 -9.23
CA THR A 90 3.97 8.26 -8.91
C THR A 90 3.77 7.48 -7.62
N SER A 91 2.77 7.89 -6.85
CA SER A 91 2.36 7.28 -5.59
C SER A 91 0.85 7.08 -5.53
N VAL A 92 0.39 6.28 -4.57
CA VAL A 92 -1.04 6.10 -4.29
C VAL A 92 -1.24 6.29 -2.79
N THR A 93 -1.81 7.42 -2.38
CA THR A 93 -2.13 7.68 -0.98
C THR A 93 -3.44 7.00 -0.61
N PHE A 94 -3.40 6.04 0.33
CA PHE A 94 -4.57 5.25 0.72
C PHE A 94 -5.72 6.12 1.27
N GLU A 95 -5.43 7.17 2.04
CA GLU A 95 -6.45 8.10 2.57
C GLU A 95 -7.31 8.75 1.46
N VAL A 96 -6.72 8.95 0.28
CA VAL A 96 -7.35 9.63 -0.85
C VAL A 96 -7.94 8.63 -1.83
N ASN A 97 -7.11 7.71 -2.35
CA ASN A 97 -7.52 6.73 -3.37
C ASN A 97 -8.37 5.59 -2.78
N GLY A 98 -8.15 5.24 -1.52
CA GLY A 98 -8.86 4.18 -0.80
C GLY A 98 -8.54 2.75 -1.25
N ARG A 99 -7.61 2.56 -2.20
CA ARG A 99 -7.24 1.24 -2.73
C ARG A 99 -6.00 0.69 -2.02
N ASP A 100 -6.12 -0.49 -1.43
CA ASP A 100 -4.98 -1.17 -0.82
C ASP A 100 -4.04 -1.66 -1.92
N GLN A 101 -2.80 -1.18 -1.92
CA GLN A 101 -1.83 -1.53 -2.95
C GLN A 101 -1.24 -2.94 -2.77
N SER A 102 -1.25 -3.49 -1.55
CA SER A 102 -0.73 -4.85 -1.33
C SER A 102 -1.62 -5.93 -1.94
N GLY A 103 -2.92 -5.66 -2.08
CA GLY A 103 -3.90 -6.56 -2.70
C GLY A 103 -3.91 -6.54 -4.23
N LEU A 104 -3.03 -5.78 -4.88
CA LEU A 104 -2.97 -5.65 -6.34
C LEU A 104 -1.95 -6.62 -6.95
N THR A 105 -2.29 -7.90 -6.88
CA THR A 105 -1.53 -9.03 -7.44
C THR A 105 -1.74 -9.18 -8.95
N LYS A 106 -0.97 -10.07 -9.60
CA LYS A 106 -1.18 -10.42 -11.01
C LYS A 106 -2.59 -10.96 -11.25
N GLU A 107 -3.07 -11.81 -10.35
CA GLU A 107 -4.36 -12.49 -10.42
C GLU A 107 -5.51 -11.48 -10.29
N SER A 108 -5.44 -10.56 -9.32
CA SER A 108 -6.46 -9.51 -9.10
C SER A 108 -6.56 -8.45 -10.22
N LEU A 109 -5.59 -8.44 -11.14
CA LEU A 109 -5.44 -7.48 -12.23
C LEU A 109 -5.54 -8.13 -13.61
N GLN A 110 -5.99 -9.39 -13.71
CA GLN A 110 -6.16 -10.09 -14.99
C GLN A 110 -7.21 -9.40 -15.90
N ASP A 111 -8.22 -8.74 -15.32
CA ASP A 111 -9.20 -7.94 -16.06
C ASP A 111 -8.58 -6.74 -16.80
N LEU A 112 -7.33 -6.38 -16.48
CA LEU A 112 -6.59 -5.29 -17.11
C LEU A 112 -5.56 -5.76 -18.14
N ASP A 113 -5.63 -7.00 -18.63
CA ASP A 113 -4.74 -7.51 -19.68
C ASP A 113 -4.78 -6.66 -20.96
N SER A 114 -5.91 -6.01 -21.25
CA SER A 114 -6.04 -5.05 -22.36
C SER A 114 -5.05 -3.88 -22.29
N LEU A 115 -4.54 -3.55 -21.09
CA LEU A 115 -3.54 -2.51 -20.89
C LEU A 115 -2.23 -2.79 -21.65
N CYS A 116 -1.90 -4.07 -21.86
CA CYS A 116 -0.74 -4.49 -22.66
C CYS A 116 -0.88 -4.13 -24.14
N ILE A 117 -2.11 -3.98 -24.64
CA ILE A 117 -2.41 -3.59 -26.02
C ILE A 117 -2.57 -2.07 -26.07
N GLN A 118 -3.47 -1.53 -25.25
CA GLN A 118 -3.78 -0.11 -25.25
C GLN A 118 -4.38 0.35 -23.92
N GLN A 119 -3.88 1.48 -23.42
CA GLN A 119 -4.56 2.23 -22.37
C GLN A 119 -5.67 3.11 -22.96
N TYR A 120 -6.93 2.70 -22.79
CA TYR A 120 -8.11 3.41 -23.31
C TYR A 120 -8.39 4.74 -22.61
N TYR A 121 -8.27 4.77 -21.29
CA TYR A 121 -8.50 5.97 -20.48
C TYR A 121 -7.19 6.37 -19.79
N PRO A 122 -6.87 7.66 -19.63
CA PRO A 122 -5.74 8.07 -18.79
C PRO A 122 -6.01 7.74 -17.31
N ALA A 123 -4.96 7.54 -16.53
CA ALA A 123 -5.04 7.64 -15.07
C ALA A 123 -5.21 9.12 -14.68
N ILE A 124 -5.55 9.41 -13.42
CA ILE A 124 -5.74 10.78 -12.96
C ILE A 124 -4.95 10.98 -11.67
N GLY A 125 -4.16 12.04 -11.59
CA GLY A 125 -3.35 12.34 -10.42
C GLY A 125 -3.21 13.84 -10.16
N ARG A 126 -2.73 14.16 -8.96
CA ARG A 126 -2.34 15.52 -8.57
C ARG A 126 -0.87 15.53 -8.18
N ARG A 127 -0.16 16.62 -8.42
CA ARG A 127 1.23 16.74 -7.97
C ARG A 127 1.29 17.19 -6.52
N VAL A 128 1.95 16.40 -5.68
CA VAL A 128 2.21 16.70 -4.26
C VAL A 128 3.70 16.54 -4.02
N ASN A 129 4.39 17.62 -3.65
CA ASN A 129 5.84 17.62 -3.40
C ASN A 129 6.66 17.01 -4.56
N GLY A 130 6.29 17.32 -5.80
CA GLY A 130 6.97 16.82 -7.00
C GLY A 130 6.56 15.42 -7.46
N VAL A 131 5.88 14.64 -6.63
CA VAL A 131 5.38 13.29 -6.93
C VAL A 131 3.91 13.35 -7.36
N ILE A 132 3.51 12.52 -8.31
CA ILE A 132 2.13 12.43 -8.78
C ILE A 132 1.36 11.41 -7.92
N ASP A 133 0.48 11.92 -7.06
CA ASP A 133 -0.43 11.13 -6.24
C ASP A 133 -1.68 10.77 -7.06
N LEU A 134 -1.87 9.47 -7.33
CA LEU A 134 -2.98 8.99 -8.17
C LEU A 134 -4.31 9.06 -7.42
N LEU A 135 -5.24 9.83 -7.99
CA LEU A 135 -6.64 9.90 -7.58
C LEU A 135 -7.47 8.78 -8.21
N ASP A 136 -7.16 8.41 -9.45
CA ASP A 136 -7.73 7.27 -10.16
C ASP A 136 -6.66 6.53 -10.99
N GLY A 137 -6.91 5.25 -11.28
CA GLY A 137 -6.03 4.42 -12.09
C GLY A 137 -4.96 3.69 -11.30
N SER A 138 -5.11 3.54 -9.99
CA SER A 138 -4.17 2.80 -9.12
C SER A 138 -4.01 1.33 -9.55
N ARG A 139 -5.10 0.64 -9.93
CA ARG A 139 -5.05 -0.72 -10.49
C ARG A 139 -4.28 -0.77 -11.82
N ARG A 140 -4.50 0.21 -12.71
CA ARG A 140 -3.79 0.33 -14.00
C ARG A 140 -2.30 0.60 -13.79
N ARG A 141 -1.94 1.47 -12.82
CA ARG A 141 -0.56 1.71 -12.40
C ARG A 141 0.09 0.43 -11.90
N ALA A 142 -0.56 -0.31 -11.00
CA ALA A 142 -0.04 -1.56 -10.48
C ALA A 142 0.18 -2.57 -11.61
N ARG A 143 -0.80 -2.74 -12.52
CA ARG A 143 -0.65 -3.63 -13.68
C ARG A 143 0.51 -3.22 -14.59
N PHE A 144 0.60 -1.93 -14.90
CA PHE A 144 1.69 -1.39 -15.72
C PHE A 144 3.07 -1.65 -15.09
N LEU A 145 3.20 -1.55 -13.76
CA LEU A 145 4.44 -1.84 -13.05
C LEU A 145 4.78 -3.33 -13.01
N LEU A 146 3.78 -4.22 -12.94
CA LEU A 146 3.97 -5.68 -13.01
C LEU A 146 4.54 -6.13 -14.36
N GLU A 147 4.24 -5.41 -15.44
CA GLU A 147 4.78 -5.71 -16.77
C GLU A 147 6.26 -5.34 -16.95
N ALA A 148 6.91 -4.77 -15.93
CA ALA A 148 8.35 -4.56 -15.87
C ALA A 148 8.96 -3.90 -17.13
N GLY A 149 8.24 -2.94 -17.73
CA GLY A 149 8.69 -2.18 -18.89
C GLY A 149 8.28 -2.73 -20.26
N LYS A 150 7.50 -3.82 -20.32
CA LYS A 150 6.93 -4.32 -21.60
C LYS A 150 5.90 -3.34 -22.21
N ILE A 151 5.24 -2.53 -21.38
CA ILE A 151 4.35 -1.47 -21.83
C ILE A 151 5.16 -0.18 -21.91
N ASN A 152 5.28 0.38 -23.11
CA ASN A 152 6.17 1.50 -23.39
C ASN A 152 5.78 2.81 -22.68
N SER A 153 4.50 2.99 -22.36
CA SER A 153 3.99 4.28 -21.92
C SER A 153 2.73 4.17 -21.06
N PHE A 154 2.64 5.00 -20.03
CA PHE A 154 1.48 5.15 -19.16
C PHE A 154 0.91 6.58 -19.28
N LYS A 155 -0.34 6.68 -19.70
CA LYS A 155 -1.05 7.95 -19.89
C LYS A 155 -1.71 8.38 -18.59
N ILE A 156 -1.50 9.64 -18.20
CA ILE A 156 -2.06 10.21 -16.97
C ILE A 156 -2.45 11.68 -17.18
N LEU A 157 -3.60 12.08 -16.66
CA LEU A 157 -4.02 13.47 -16.50
C LEU A 157 -3.51 13.97 -15.14
N VAL A 158 -2.68 15.00 -15.15
CA VAL A 158 -2.06 15.56 -13.93
C VAL A 158 -2.43 17.01 -13.77
N THR A 159 -2.78 17.38 -12.55
CA THR A 159 -2.92 18.78 -12.16
C THR A 159 -1.76 19.19 -11.25
N ASP A 160 -1.23 20.39 -11.50
CA ASP A 160 -0.29 21.08 -10.62
C ASP A 160 -1.00 22.13 -9.73
N ASP A 161 -2.32 22.29 -9.88
CA ASP A 161 -3.12 23.16 -9.02
C ASP A 161 -3.18 22.61 -7.59
N ASP A 162 -3.27 23.50 -6.61
CA ASP A 162 -3.39 23.12 -5.21
C ASP A 162 -4.79 22.55 -4.91
N ILE A 163 -4.82 21.22 -4.74
CA ILE A 163 -6.03 20.46 -4.37
C ILE A 163 -5.90 19.96 -2.93
N SER A 164 -6.81 20.43 -2.07
CA SER A 164 -6.93 19.98 -0.69
C SER A 164 -7.15 18.46 -0.59
N SER A 165 -6.74 17.83 0.52
CA SER A 165 -7.00 16.39 0.74
C SER A 165 -8.49 16.04 0.62
N GLY A 166 -9.37 16.91 1.13
CA GLY A 166 -10.82 16.72 1.06
C GLY A 166 -11.37 16.77 -0.37
N ASP A 167 -10.90 17.71 -1.19
CA ASP A 167 -11.29 17.79 -2.61
C ASP A 167 -10.73 16.61 -3.41
N ALA A 168 -9.47 16.23 -3.15
CA ALA A 168 -8.83 15.09 -3.81
C ALA A 168 -9.58 13.78 -3.51
N LYS A 169 -9.99 13.56 -2.25
CA LYS A 169 -10.77 12.40 -1.84
C LYS A 169 -12.17 12.40 -2.46
N ALA A 170 -12.82 13.56 -2.53
CA ALA A 170 -14.12 13.71 -3.19
C ALA A 170 -14.03 13.42 -4.70
N LEU A 171 -12.99 13.95 -5.36
CA LEU A 171 -12.72 13.70 -6.77
C LEU A 171 -12.38 12.22 -7.03
N ALA A 172 -11.53 11.60 -6.22
CA ALA A 172 -11.22 10.17 -6.31
C ALA A 172 -12.49 9.30 -6.18
N LYS A 173 -13.39 9.64 -5.25
CA LYS A 173 -14.69 8.97 -5.10
C LYS A 173 -15.58 9.13 -6.34
N GLN A 174 -15.58 10.31 -6.97
CA GLN A 174 -16.37 10.57 -8.18
C GLN A 174 -15.80 9.85 -9.42
N LEU A 175 -14.48 9.75 -9.52
CA LEU A 175 -13.78 9.14 -10.66
C LEU A 175 -13.78 7.61 -10.64
N GLN A 176 -14.29 6.99 -9.59
CA GLN A 176 -14.32 5.54 -9.44
C GLN A 176 -15.32 4.89 -10.42
N VAL A 177 -14.90 4.72 -11.67
CA VAL A 177 -15.74 4.19 -12.78
C VAL A 177 -15.49 2.69 -13.05
N SER A 178 -14.39 2.13 -12.54
CA SER A 178 -14.00 0.73 -12.80
C SER A 178 -14.53 -0.25 -11.74
N LYS A 179 -13.64 -1.02 -11.08
CA LYS A 179 -13.97 -2.00 -10.05
C LYS A 179 -14.14 -1.32 -8.69
N GLU A 180 -15.19 -1.66 -7.96
CA GLU A 180 -15.45 -1.11 -6.62
C GLU A 180 -14.35 -1.48 -5.61
N HIS A 181 -14.29 -0.77 -4.48
CA HIS A 181 -13.45 -1.17 -3.35
C HIS A 181 -13.98 -2.47 -2.75
N ASN A 182 -13.09 -3.42 -2.48
CA ASN A 182 -13.50 -4.67 -1.83
C ASN A 182 -13.87 -4.43 -0.35
N LEU A 183 -14.51 -5.42 0.27
CA LEU A 183 -15.04 -5.28 1.64
C LEU A 183 -13.94 -4.92 2.66
N ARG A 184 -12.73 -5.46 2.49
CA ARG A 184 -11.58 -5.19 3.35
C ARG A 184 -11.06 -3.77 3.17
N GLU A 185 -10.92 -3.29 1.94
CA GLU A 185 -10.54 -1.90 1.63
C GLU A 185 -11.53 -0.90 2.24
N ILE A 186 -12.84 -1.17 2.13
CA ILE A 186 -13.87 -0.36 2.79
C ILE A 186 -13.66 -0.36 4.30
N GLY A 187 -13.31 -1.50 4.90
CA GLY A 187 -13.07 -1.62 6.33
C GLY A 187 -11.83 -0.84 6.79
N MET A 188 -10.75 -0.89 6.01
CA MET A 188 -9.52 -0.14 6.26
C MET A 188 -9.78 1.37 6.19
N ARG A 189 -10.61 1.82 5.22
CA ARG A 189 -11.07 3.21 5.18
C ARG A 189 -11.87 3.59 6.42
N CYS A 190 -12.80 2.73 6.85
CA CYS A 190 -13.55 2.94 8.09
C CYS A 190 -12.62 3.06 9.32
N GLN A 191 -11.60 2.21 9.43
CA GLN A 191 -10.60 2.30 10.51
C GLN A 191 -9.84 3.63 10.45
N LEU A 192 -9.39 4.03 9.26
CA LEU A 192 -8.67 5.28 9.05
C LEU A 192 -9.52 6.50 9.42
N GLU A 193 -10.77 6.58 8.97
CA GLU A 193 -11.67 7.68 9.34
C GLU A 193 -11.87 7.74 10.86
N SER A 194 -12.09 6.59 11.50
CA SER A 194 -12.25 6.52 12.95
C SER A 194 -11.00 7.03 13.68
N GLN A 195 -9.81 6.65 13.23
CA GLN A 195 -8.53 7.12 13.79
C GLN A 195 -8.32 8.62 13.57
N LEU A 196 -8.60 9.14 12.36
CA LEU A 196 -8.47 10.56 12.05
C LEU A 196 -9.45 11.39 12.88
N TYR A 197 -10.68 10.91 13.05
CA TYR A 197 -11.70 11.55 13.88
C TYR A 197 -11.28 11.56 15.35
N GLU A 198 -10.80 10.42 15.88
CA GLU A 198 -10.29 10.32 17.25
C GLU A 198 -9.13 11.28 17.47
N LYS A 199 -8.18 11.37 16.52
CA LYS A 199 -7.06 12.31 16.60
C LYS A 199 -7.50 13.78 16.60
N LYS A 200 -8.54 14.12 15.83
CA LYS A 200 -9.01 15.50 15.67
C LYS A 200 -9.90 15.97 16.83
N TYR A 201 -10.74 15.08 17.36
CA TYR A 201 -11.78 15.44 18.33
C TYR A 201 -11.65 14.73 19.69
N ASN A 202 -10.61 13.90 19.86
CA ASN A 202 -10.40 13.07 21.05
C ASN A 202 -11.63 12.21 21.42
N LYS A 203 -12.38 11.77 20.41
CA LYS A 203 -13.61 10.99 20.54
C LYS A 203 -13.58 9.84 19.54
N LYS A 204 -13.87 8.62 19.99
CA LYS A 204 -14.08 7.47 19.09
C LYS A 204 -15.46 7.52 18.46
N LEU A 205 -15.52 7.33 17.14
CA LEU A 205 -16.78 7.17 16.44
C LEU A 205 -17.41 5.81 16.76
N THR A 206 -18.70 5.84 17.03
CA THR A 206 -19.52 4.61 17.02
C THR A 206 -19.67 4.10 15.59
N GLN A 207 -20.03 2.83 15.42
CA GLN A 207 -20.29 2.28 14.07
C GLN A 207 -21.47 2.95 13.38
N SER A 208 -22.44 3.51 14.12
CA SER A 208 -23.56 4.25 13.55
C SER A 208 -23.11 5.59 12.99
N GLU A 209 -22.38 6.38 13.77
CA GLU A 209 -21.84 7.67 13.32
C GLU A 209 -20.87 7.48 12.14
N LEU A 210 -20.04 6.43 12.17
CA LEU A 210 -19.15 6.10 11.06
C LEU A 210 -19.91 5.70 9.79
N ALA A 211 -21.05 5.03 9.94
CA ALA A 211 -21.91 4.67 8.81
C ALA A 211 -22.52 5.91 8.15
N GLU A 212 -22.99 6.87 8.94
CA GLU A 212 -23.49 8.16 8.46
C GLU A 212 -22.40 8.94 7.72
N GLU A 213 -21.22 9.09 8.32
CA GLU A 213 -20.08 9.82 7.73
C GLU A 213 -19.63 9.19 6.39
N MET A 214 -19.62 7.86 6.31
CA MET A 214 -19.17 7.13 5.12
C MET A 214 -20.29 6.96 4.06
N GLY A 215 -21.55 7.27 4.41
CA GLY A 215 -22.71 7.00 3.56
C GLY A 215 -22.94 5.49 3.34
N LEU A 216 -22.75 4.69 4.38
CA LEU A 216 -22.91 3.23 4.38
C LEU A 216 -23.99 2.82 5.39
N SER A 217 -24.48 1.59 5.33
CA SER A 217 -25.28 1.03 6.42
C SER A 217 -24.38 0.59 7.58
N GLN A 218 -24.86 0.69 8.82
CA GLN A 218 -24.14 0.19 10.00
C GLN A 218 -23.75 -1.28 9.85
N ALA A 219 -24.63 -2.10 9.26
CA ALA A 219 -24.33 -3.50 8.97
C ALA A 219 -23.14 -3.64 8.00
N LYS A 220 -23.06 -2.83 6.94
CA LYS A 220 -21.93 -2.84 6.01
C LYS A 220 -20.63 -2.40 6.70
N VAL A 221 -20.68 -1.38 7.56
CA VAL A 221 -19.54 -0.94 8.38
C VAL A 221 -19.02 -2.08 9.26
N SER A 222 -19.91 -2.76 10.00
CA SER A 222 -19.53 -3.88 10.88
C SER A 222 -18.84 -5.03 10.12
N LYS A 223 -19.41 -5.41 8.96
CA LYS A 223 -18.84 -6.43 8.08
C LYS A 223 -17.47 -6.01 7.53
N ALA A 224 -17.35 -4.76 7.10
CA ALA A 224 -16.11 -4.21 6.56
C ALA A 224 -15.01 -4.13 7.62
N LEU A 225 -15.32 -3.64 8.83
CA LEU A 225 -14.38 -3.61 9.95
C LEU A 225 -13.88 -5.01 10.33
N THR A 226 -14.76 -6.02 10.26
CA THR A 226 -14.37 -7.42 10.45
C THR A 226 -13.37 -7.86 9.38
N ALA A 227 -13.63 -7.58 8.11
CA ALA A 227 -12.73 -7.92 7.00
C ALA A 227 -11.35 -7.22 7.14
N ALA A 228 -11.34 -5.95 7.56
CA ALA A 228 -10.11 -5.18 7.80
C ALA A 228 -9.34 -5.61 9.05
N SER A 229 -9.98 -6.28 10.01
CA SER A 229 -9.31 -6.82 11.20
C SER A 229 -8.58 -8.14 10.96
N ILE A 230 -8.74 -8.75 9.78
CA ILE A 230 -8.05 -9.99 9.45
C ILE A 230 -6.57 -9.71 9.24
N ASP A 231 -5.74 -10.54 9.88
CA ASP A 231 -4.29 -10.52 9.83
C ASP A 231 -3.82 -10.58 8.37
N SER A 232 -2.87 -9.72 8.01
CA SER A 232 -2.38 -9.64 6.65
C SER A 232 -1.78 -10.96 6.18
N ALA A 233 -1.14 -11.74 7.06
CA ALA A 233 -0.56 -13.02 6.70
C ALA A 233 -1.63 -14.03 6.25
N ILE A 234 -2.84 -13.98 6.83
CA ILE A 234 -3.98 -14.82 6.39
C ILE A 234 -4.53 -14.33 5.05
N ILE A 235 -4.59 -13.01 4.86
CA ILE A 235 -5.07 -12.40 3.61
C ILE A 235 -4.14 -12.70 2.43
N GLU A 236 -2.83 -12.73 2.67
CA GLU A 236 -1.80 -13.03 1.66
C GLU A 236 -1.88 -14.47 1.11
N LEU A 237 -2.64 -15.37 1.76
CA LEU A 237 -2.93 -16.69 1.21
C LEU A 237 -3.83 -16.66 -0.04
N PHE A 238 -4.51 -15.53 -0.29
CA PHE A 238 -5.48 -15.37 -1.36
C PHE A 238 -4.93 -14.46 -2.47
N PRO A 239 -4.70 -14.98 -3.69
CA PRO A 239 -4.19 -14.18 -4.79
C PRO A 239 -5.11 -13.03 -5.19
N ASP A 240 -6.43 -13.22 -5.22
CA ASP A 240 -7.40 -12.14 -5.46
C ASP A 240 -8.35 -11.97 -4.26
N ILE A 241 -8.01 -11.01 -3.39
CA ILE A 241 -8.80 -10.65 -2.20
C ILE A 241 -10.19 -10.08 -2.54
N SER A 242 -10.42 -9.67 -3.79
CA SER A 242 -11.72 -9.15 -4.22
C SER A 242 -12.79 -10.23 -4.36
N LEU A 243 -12.39 -11.51 -4.42
CA LEU A 243 -13.28 -12.67 -4.45
C LEU A 243 -13.75 -13.10 -3.06
N LEU A 244 -13.13 -12.59 -1.99
CA LEU A 244 -13.51 -12.91 -0.62
C LEU A 244 -14.84 -12.24 -0.26
N SER A 245 -15.82 -13.06 0.06
CA SER A 245 -17.15 -12.64 0.51
C SER A 245 -17.17 -12.39 2.02
N HIS A 246 -18.26 -11.81 2.52
CA HIS A 246 -18.43 -11.62 3.96
C HIS A 246 -18.45 -12.94 4.74
N SER A 247 -19.01 -14.02 4.19
CA SER A 247 -18.97 -15.35 4.82
C SER A 247 -17.54 -15.84 4.99
N ASP A 248 -16.69 -15.62 3.99
CA ASP A 248 -15.29 -16.04 4.02
C ASP A 248 -14.54 -15.27 5.10
N TYR A 249 -14.68 -13.95 5.15
CA TYR A 249 -14.10 -13.13 6.23
C TYR A 249 -14.59 -13.55 7.62
N LYS A 250 -15.84 -14.02 7.76
CA LYS A 250 -16.34 -14.53 9.05
C LYS A 250 -15.65 -15.83 9.46
N VAL A 251 -15.40 -16.72 8.51
CA VAL A 251 -14.63 -17.96 8.73
C VAL A 251 -13.19 -17.62 9.10
N LEU A 252 -12.53 -16.76 8.32
CA LEU A 252 -11.15 -16.32 8.58
C LEU A 252 -11.00 -15.62 9.94
N ASN A 253 -11.98 -14.81 10.35
CA ASN A 253 -11.99 -14.20 11.69
C ASN A 253 -12.06 -15.26 12.81
N THR A 254 -12.80 -16.34 12.57
CA THR A 254 -12.89 -17.45 13.53
C THR A 254 -11.55 -18.19 13.61
N VAL A 255 -10.92 -18.45 12.46
CA VAL A 255 -9.58 -19.04 12.37
C VAL A 255 -8.56 -18.18 13.12
N GLN A 256 -8.48 -16.89 12.81
CA GLN A 256 -7.57 -15.96 13.48
C GLN A 256 -7.75 -15.92 15.00
N LYS A 257 -8.99 -15.90 15.49
CA LYS A 257 -9.27 -15.91 16.93
C LYS A 257 -8.80 -17.20 17.60
N THR A 258 -8.92 -18.34 16.92
CA THR A 258 -8.42 -19.63 17.41
C THR A 258 -6.89 -19.67 17.44
N LEU A 259 -6.24 -19.07 16.44
CA LEU A 259 -4.78 -19.08 16.33
C LEU A 259 -4.10 -18.09 17.29
N GLY A 260 -4.71 -16.93 17.54
CA GLY A 260 -4.12 -15.88 18.38
C GLY A 260 -2.75 -15.43 17.86
N GLU A 261 -1.72 -15.53 18.69
CA GLU A 261 -0.35 -15.14 18.31
C GLU A 261 0.34 -16.15 17.36
N ASN A 262 -0.23 -17.34 17.18
CA ASN A 262 0.38 -18.43 16.41
C ASN A 262 0.03 -18.41 14.91
N VAL A 263 -0.55 -17.32 14.40
CA VAL A 263 -0.98 -17.20 12.99
C VAL A 263 0.16 -17.50 12.01
N ASN A 264 1.33 -16.91 12.23
CA ASN A 264 2.48 -17.09 11.33
C ASN A 264 3.04 -18.52 11.35
N GLU A 265 3.00 -19.21 12.50
CA GLU A 265 3.45 -20.59 12.60
C GLU A 265 2.46 -21.53 11.89
N PHE A 266 1.17 -21.32 12.12
CA PHE A 266 0.12 -22.06 11.43
C PHE A 266 0.19 -21.91 9.91
N ILE A 267 0.45 -20.71 9.41
CA ILE A 267 0.61 -20.47 7.97
C ILE A 267 1.77 -21.27 7.39
N LYS A 268 2.92 -21.31 8.08
CA LYS A 268 4.06 -22.14 7.66
C LYS A 268 3.71 -23.62 7.59
N ASP A 269 2.91 -24.12 8.55
CA ASP A 269 2.49 -25.52 8.58
C ASP A 269 1.59 -25.90 7.39
N ILE A 270 0.84 -24.95 6.81
CA ILE A 270 -0.05 -25.19 5.67
C ILE A 270 0.50 -24.72 4.32
N GLU A 271 1.62 -24.00 4.31
CA GLU A 271 2.18 -23.35 3.11
C GLU A 271 2.43 -24.36 1.98
N SER A 272 3.01 -25.52 2.29
CA SER A 272 3.24 -26.58 1.29
C SER A 272 1.94 -27.11 0.68
N ASN A 273 0.85 -27.17 1.47
CA ASN A 273 -0.45 -27.62 0.95
C ASN A 273 -1.05 -26.58 -0.01
N ILE A 274 -0.85 -25.30 0.25
CA ILE A 274 -1.32 -24.20 -0.60
C ILE A 274 -0.52 -24.16 -1.92
N ILE A 275 0.80 -24.35 -1.86
CA ILE A 275 1.66 -24.41 -3.06
C ILE A 275 1.26 -25.58 -3.98
N ASN A 276 0.78 -26.68 -3.39
CA ASN A 276 0.34 -27.86 -4.14
C ASN A 276 -1.06 -27.71 -4.78
N ILE A 277 -1.76 -26.59 -4.57
CA ILE A 277 -3.02 -26.31 -5.28
C ILE A 277 -2.71 -26.15 -6.77
N ASN A 278 -3.51 -26.77 -7.63
CA ASN A 278 -3.37 -26.60 -9.07
C ASN A 278 -3.57 -25.11 -9.45
N SER A 279 -2.51 -24.50 -10.00
CA SER A 279 -2.51 -23.08 -10.43
C SER A 279 -3.40 -22.81 -11.63
N GLU A 280 -3.86 -23.84 -12.34
CA GLU A 280 -4.79 -23.72 -13.47
C GLU A 280 -6.26 -23.62 -13.05
N LEU A 281 -6.55 -23.78 -11.75
CA LEU A 281 -7.90 -23.59 -11.25
C LEU A 281 -8.39 -22.17 -11.54
N VAL A 282 -9.68 -22.06 -11.86
CA VAL A 282 -10.35 -20.76 -11.92
C VAL A 282 -10.24 -20.09 -10.55
N GLN A 283 -10.10 -18.77 -10.52
CA GLN A 283 -9.76 -18.04 -9.29
C GLN A 283 -10.72 -18.31 -8.12
N ASP A 284 -12.02 -18.48 -8.40
CA ASP A 284 -13.01 -18.84 -7.38
C ASP A 284 -12.76 -20.24 -6.80
N ASP A 285 -12.46 -21.24 -7.64
CA ASP A 285 -12.13 -22.60 -7.19
C ASP A 285 -10.82 -22.63 -6.40
N TYR A 286 -9.83 -21.81 -6.80
CA TYR A 286 -8.59 -21.65 -6.05
C TYR A 286 -8.86 -21.07 -4.65
N LYS A 287 -9.68 -20.01 -4.57
CA LYS A 287 -10.10 -19.40 -3.28
C LYS A 287 -10.81 -20.43 -2.39
N GLU A 288 -11.73 -21.23 -2.93
CA GLU A 288 -12.41 -22.29 -2.17
C GLU A 288 -11.43 -23.37 -1.70
N ALA A 289 -10.45 -23.76 -2.52
CA ALA A 289 -9.41 -24.72 -2.15
C ALA A 289 -8.54 -24.21 -0.99
N VAL A 290 -8.11 -22.94 -1.03
CA VAL A 290 -7.37 -22.30 0.07
C VAL A 290 -8.22 -22.27 1.35
N LEU A 291 -9.49 -21.84 1.26
CA LEU A 291 -10.41 -21.83 2.41
C LEU A 291 -10.58 -23.23 3.01
N LYS A 292 -10.68 -24.25 2.17
CA LYS A 292 -10.78 -25.65 2.62
C LYS A 292 -9.52 -26.08 3.37
N ILE A 293 -8.33 -25.82 2.84
CA ILE A 293 -7.06 -26.16 3.52
C ILE A 293 -6.98 -25.47 4.88
N VAL A 294 -7.26 -24.16 4.94
CA VAL A 294 -7.25 -23.40 6.19
C VAL A 294 -8.25 -23.97 7.21
N THR A 295 -9.48 -24.26 6.76
CA THR A 295 -10.54 -24.77 7.64
C THR A 295 -10.36 -26.24 8.04
N ASP A 296 -9.68 -27.05 7.25
CA ASP A 296 -9.35 -28.43 7.64
C ASP A 296 -8.16 -28.45 8.60
N ALA A 297 -7.14 -27.61 8.36
CA ALA A 297 -6.01 -27.48 9.27
C ALA A 297 -6.41 -26.92 10.64
N ILE A 298 -7.35 -25.95 10.70
CA ILE A 298 -7.81 -25.43 12.00
C ILE A 298 -8.60 -26.46 12.82
N LYS A 299 -9.27 -27.45 12.18
CA LYS A 299 -10.00 -28.52 12.90
C LYS A 299 -9.06 -29.45 13.66
N THR A 300 -7.86 -29.68 13.13
CA THR A 300 -6.84 -30.53 13.74
C THR A 300 -5.81 -29.73 14.55
N TYR A 301 -5.84 -28.40 14.44
CA TYR A 301 -4.97 -27.49 15.19
C TYR A 301 -5.17 -27.67 16.69
N LYS A 302 -4.09 -28.05 17.35
CA LYS A 302 -3.98 -27.99 18.81
C LYS A 302 -3.06 -26.82 19.12
N PRO A 303 -3.52 -25.80 19.89
CA PRO A 303 -2.64 -24.72 20.28
C PRO A 303 -1.42 -25.31 20.98
N LYS A 304 -0.23 -25.04 20.46
CA LYS A 304 1.01 -25.38 21.19
C LYS A 304 0.88 -24.74 22.57
N PRO A 305 1.14 -25.47 23.66
CA PRO A 305 1.03 -24.90 24.99
C PRO A 305 1.91 -23.65 25.02
N THR A 306 1.29 -22.48 25.10
CA THR A 306 2.00 -21.25 25.45
C THR A 306 2.71 -21.57 26.75
N GLU A 307 4.03 -21.35 26.82
CA GLU A 307 4.84 -21.67 28.00
C GLU A 307 4.09 -21.23 29.25
N GLN A 308 3.53 -22.22 29.97
CA GLN A 308 2.67 -21.92 31.10
C GLN A 308 3.55 -21.27 32.14
N ALA A 309 3.03 -20.21 32.76
CA ALA A 309 3.80 -19.51 33.78
C ALA A 309 4.03 -20.47 34.95
N ILE A 310 5.27 -20.87 35.18
CA ILE A 310 5.63 -21.71 36.33
C ILE A 310 5.59 -20.81 37.56
N VAL A 311 4.69 -21.12 38.50
CA VAL A 311 4.55 -20.38 39.75
C VAL A 311 5.16 -21.21 40.87
N THR A 312 6.25 -20.72 41.44
CA THR A 312 6.96 -21.35 42.55
C THR A 312 6.70 -20.54 43.83
N PRO A 313 6.08 -21.11 44.87
CA PRO A 313 5.93 -20.42 46.15
C PRO A 313 7.30 -20.20 46.78
N LEU A 314 7.57 -18.97 47.26
CA LEU A 314 8.81 -18.62 47.95
C LEU A 314 8.68 -18.74 49.46
N ALA A 315 7.48 -18.53 49.99
CA ALA A 315 7.17 -18.66 51.41
C ALA A 315 5.71 -19.07 51.61
N ASN A 316 5.45 -19.81 52.68
CA ASN A 316 4.11 -20.21 53.10
C ASN A 316 3.60 -19.25 54.18
N PHE A 317 2.40 -18.71 53.98
CA PHE A 317 1.74 -17.84 54.95
C PHE A 317 0.44 -18.47 55.43
N SER A 318 0.17 -18.35 56.73
CA SER A 318 -1.07 -18.84 57.35
C SER A 318 -2.29 -17.97 57.02
N LYS A 319 -2.05 -16.70 56.66
CA LYS A 319 -3.10 -15.71 56.39
C LYS A 319 -3.59 -15.84 54.94
N LYS A 320 -4.91 -15.91 54.76
CA LYS A 320 -5.56 -15.98 53.45
C LYS A 320 -5.17 -14.75 52.60
N ASN A 321 -4.81 -14.98 51.34
CA ASN A 321 -4.38 -13.96 50.36
C ASN A 321 -3.03 -13.26 50.64
N THR A 322 -2.26 -13.70 51.63
CA THR A 322 -0.85 -13.31 51.80
C THR A 322 0.03 -14.32 51.08
N TYR A 323 0.89 -13.86 50.17
CA TYR A 323 1.79 -14.74 49.42
C TYR A 323 3.06 -14.05 48.97
N ALA A 324 4.09 -14.86 48.74
CA ALA A 324 5.32 -14.50 48.06
C ALA A 324 5.63 -15.64 47.08
N ARG A 325 5.70 -15.35 45.78
CA ARG A 325 5.90 -16.38 44.74
C ARG A 325 6.74 -15.85 43.59
N LYS A 326 7.50 -16.73 42.96
CA LYS A 326 8.20 -16.47 41.69
C LYS A 326 7.34 -16.97 40.55
N ARG A 327 7.16 -16.14 39.52
CA ARG A 327 6.47 -16.48 38.29
C ARG A 327 7.44 -16.41 37.12
N VAL A 328 7.59 -17.50 36.37
CA VAL A 328 8.47 -17.56 35.19
C VAL A 328 7.64 -17.88 33.96
N LYS A 329 7.70 -17.04 32.93
CA LYS A 329 7.05 -17.26 31.62
C LYS A 329 8.08 -17.00 30.52
N GLY A 330 8.62 -18.08 29.94
CA GLY A 330 9.74 -18.02 29.00
C GLY A 330 10.96 -17.34 29.58
N ARG A 331 11.52 -16.37 28.85
CA ARG A 331 12.69 -15.59 29.30
C ARG A 331 12.37 -14.54 30.37
N LYS A 332 11.09 -14.29 30.64
CA LYS A 332 10.66 -13.29 31.64
C LYS A 332 10.38 -13.99 32.97
N PHE A 333 10.86 -13.41 34.06
CA PHE A 333 10.48 -13.81 35.41
C PHE A 333 10.03 -12.58 36.22
N ALA A 334 9.18 -12.82 37.21
CA ALA A 334 8.68 -11.82 38.13
C ALA A 334 8.59 -12.41 39.54
N TYR A 335 8.74 -11.55 40.54
CA TYR A 335 8.45 -11.85 41.93
C TYR A 335 7.14 -11.16 42.30
N GLU A 336 6.12 -11.94 42.68
CA GLU A 336 4.79 -11.45 43.03
C GLU A 336 4.56 -11.58 44.53
N PHE A 337 4.19 -10.48 45.17
CA PHE A 337 3.94 -10.38 46.61
C PHE A 337 2.55 -9.80 46.87
N SER A 338 1.88 -10.25 47.94
CA SER A 338 0.58 -9.74 48.35
C SER A 338 0.47 -9.66 49.88
N GLN A 339 -0.05 -8.53 50.37
CA GLN A 339 -0.31 -8.25 51.79
C GLN A 339 0.91 -8.38 52.71
N LEU A 340 2.11 -8.03 52.21
CA LEU A 340 3.31 -7.89 53.04
C LEU A 340 3.38 -6.50 53.69
N THR A 341 4.13 -6.36 54.77
CA THR A 341 4.33 -5.08 55.46
C THR A 341 5.22 -4.15 54.64
N LYS A 342 5.08 -2.84 54.85
CA LYS A 342 5.88 -1.83 54.17
C LYS A 342 7.39 -2.00 54.44
N GLU A 343 7.75 -2.39 55.66
CA GLU A 343 9.15 -2.69 56.04
C GLU A 343 9.76 -3.80 55.17
N VAL A 344 8.98 -4.87 54.90
CA VAL A 344 9.43 -5.97 54.03
C VAL A 344 9.57 -5.49 52.59
N GLN A 345 8.63 -4.66 52.11
CA GLN A 345 8.72 -4.07 50.78
C GLN A 345 9.97 -3.20 50.62
N ASP A 346 10.23 -2.28 51.56
CA ASP A 346 11.38 -1.38 51.52
C ASP A 346 12.71 -2.17 51.55
N THR A 347 12.75 -3.26 52.32
CA THR A 347 13.92 -4.16 52.39
C THR A 347 14.15 -4.89 51.06
N LEU A 348 13.08 -5.39 50.43
CA LEU A 348 13.15 -6.05 49.13
C LEU A 348 13.60 -5.08 48.04
N ASP A 349 13.08 -3.85 48.03
CA ASP A 349 13.45 -2.82 47.06
C ASP A 349 14.94 -2.48 47.13
N GLN A 350 15.48 -2.30 48.34
CA GLN A 350 16.91 -2.07 48.55
C GLN A 350 17.76 -3.27 48.09
N ALA A 351 17.35 -4.48 48.43
CA ALA A 351 18.07 -5.69 48.07
C ALA A 351 18.09 -5.92 46.54
N ILE A 352 16.94 -5.73 45.88
CA ILE A 352 16.82 -5.87 44.43
C ILE A 352 17.67 -4.81 43.73
N ALA A 353 17.59 -3.55 44.17
CA ALA A 353 18.38 -2.46 43.59
C ALA A 353 19.89 -2.74 43.70
N LYS A 354 20.35 -3.22 44.87
CA LYS A 354 21.75 -3.59 45.08
C LYS A 354 22.20 -4.72 44.17
N VAL A 355 21.43 -5.81 44.07
CA VAL A 355 21.76 -6.95 43.19
C VAL A 355 21.85 -6.51 41.73
N LEU A 356 20.96 -5.62 41.29
CA LEU A 356 20.99 -5.09 39.93
C LEU A 356 22.20 -4.19 39.70
N GLN A 357 22.61 -3.38 40.68
CA GLN A 357 23.82 -2.56 40.60
C GLN A 357 25.10 -3.40 40.54
N ASP A 358 25.17 -4.50 41.30
CA ASP A 358 26.34 -5.39 41.30
C ASP A 358 26.45 -6.24 40.01
N SER A 359 25.38 -6.28 39.20
CA SER A 359 25.28 -7.12 37.99
C SER A 359 25.31 -6.31 36.68
N LEU A 360 25.37 -4.97 36.76
CA LEU A 360 25.51 -4.03 35.64
C LEU A 360 26.96 -3.55 35.57
#